data_AF-A0A967U491-F1
#
_entry.id   AF-A0A967U491-F1
#
_cell.length_a   1.000
_cell.length_b   1.000
_cell.length_c   1.000
_cell.angle_alpha   90.00
_cell.angle_beta   90.00
_cell.angle_gamma   90.00
#
_symmetry.space_group_name_H-M   'P 1'
#
loop_
_entity.id
_entity.type
_entity.pdbx_description
1 polymer ?
#
loop_
_entity_poly.entity_id
_entity_poly.type
_entity_poly.pdbx_seq_one_letter_code
_entity_poly.pdbx_strand_id
1 'polypeptide(L)'
;MAHPAIKVSIIVMAISVIYAYIQQIKKDNRAEKLELWVKDNYPDIYKTLPWFQRKLLKSEVSLVIINTKKLIDDNDFYEMYRQVKSFDKKIYIGVAIGILSIVFIILTSHFLGWDI
;
A
#
# COMPACT_ATOMS: atom_id res chain seq x y z
N MET A 1 -18.12 24.59 -20.14
CA MET A 1 -18.44 23.15 -20.02
C MET A 1 -17.13 22.37 -20.05
N ALA A 2 -16.79 21.59 -19.01
CA ALA A 2 -15.51 20.87 -18.95
C ALA A 2 -15.35 19.91 -20.16
N HIS A 3 -14.15 19.90 -20.76
CA HIS A 3 -13.81 19.07 -21.92
C HIS A 3 -14.06 17.60 -21.58
N PRO A 4 -14.52 16.77 -22.53
CA PRO A 4 -14.59 15.33 -22.34
C PRO A 4 -13.26 14.74 -21.82
N ALA A 5 -12.11 15.29 -22.24
CA ALA A 5 -10.79 14.86 -21.76
C ALA A 5 -10.60 15.08 -20.23
N ILE A 6 -10.95 16.25 -19.70
CA ILE A 6 -10.83 16.56 -18.27
C ILE A 6 -11.75 15.67 -17.45
N LYS A 7 -12.99 15.45 -17.93
CA LYS A 7 -13.94 14.54 -17.28
C LYS A 7 -13.41 13.11 -17.20
N VAL A 8 -12.81 12.61 -18.29
CA VAL A 8 -12.18 11.28 -18.33
C VAL A 8 -11.00 11.21 -17.36
N SER A 9 -10.13 12.22 -17.33
CA SER A 9 -8.96 12.24 -16.42
C SER A 9 -9.38 12.27 -14.94
N ILE A 10 -10.44 12.99 -14.57
CA ILE A 10 -10.98 12.99 -13.21
C ILE A 10 -11.51 11.58 -12.84
N ILE A 11 -12.21 10.93 -13.76
CA ILE A 11 -12.73 9.57 -13.55
C ILE A 11 -11.57 8.57 -13.38
N VAL A 12 -10.54 8.65 -14.24
CA VAL A 12 -9.35 7.80 -14.16
C VAL A 12 -8.60 8.03 -12.84
N MET A 13 -8.49 9.28 -12.40
CA MET A 13 -7.90 9.63 -11.11
C MET A 13 -8.70 8.97 -9.96
N ALA A 14 -10.03 9.11 -9.95
CA ALA A 14 -10.88 8.53 -8.91
C ALA A 14 -10.75 6.99 -8.87
N ILE A 15 -10.79 6.32 -10.03
CA ILE A 15 -10.62 4.87 -10.13
C ILE A 15 -9.23 4.43 -9.63
N SER A 16 -8.19 5.20 -9.94
CA SER A 16 -6.81 4.90 -9.54
C SER A 16 -6.61 5.00 -8.03
N VAL A 17 -7.23 6.01 -7.39
CA VAL A 17 -7.23 6.17 -5.93
C VAL A 17 -7.99 5.03 -5.26
N ILE A 18 -9.19 4.68 -5.76
CA ILE A 18 -9.98 3.55 -5.24
C ILE A 18 -9.21 2.24 -5.37
N TYR A 19 -8.55 2.02 -6.52
CA TYR A 19 -7.72 0.85 -6.73
C TYR A 19 -6.58 0.78 -5.71
N ALA A 20 -5.81 1.85 -5.53
CA ALA A 20 -4.73 1.90 -4.55
C ALA A 20 -5.25 1.64 -3.12
N TYR A 21 -6.40 2.20 -2.76
CA TYR A 21 -7.05 1.99 -1.46
C TYR A 21 -7.46 0.52 -1.24
N ILE A 22 -8.08 -0.12 -2.24
CA ILE A 22 -8.44 -1.55 -2.16
C ILE A 22 -7.19 -2.42 -2.01
N GLN A 23 -6.09 -2.09 -2.72
CA GLN A 23 -4.84 -2.83 -2.57
C GLN A 23 -4.22 -2.62 -1.19
N GLN A 24 -4.33 -1.42 -0.61
CA GLN A 24 -3.90 -1.15 0.76
C GLN A 24 -4.68 -1.99 1.78
N ILE A 25 -6.01 -2.11 1.65
CA ILE A 25 -6.82 -2.96 2.54
C ILE A 25 -6.40 -4.42 2.40
N LYS A 26 -6.20 -4.92 1.17
CA LYS A 26 -5.75 -6.30 0.94
C LYS A 26 -4.38 -6.57 1.55
N LYS A 27 -3.48 -5.59 1.47
CA LYS A 27 -2.16 -5.64 2.10
C LYS A 27 -2.27 -5.69 3.62
N ASP A 28 -3.05 -4.79 4.21
CA ASP A 28 -3.24 -4.71 5.66
C ASP A 28 -3.84 -6.02 6.21
N ASN A 29 -4.88 -6.57 5.56
CA ASN A 29 -5.47 -7.85 5.96
C ASN A 29 -4.49 -9.03 5.86
N ARG A 30 -3.60 -9.05 4.85
CA ARG A 30 -2.59 -10.10 4.74
C ARG A 30 -1.46 -9.92 5.75
N ALA A 31 -1.07 -8.68 6.03
CA ALA A 31 -0.09 -8.37 7.06
C ALA A 31 -0.61 -8.81 8.43
N GLU A 32 -1.88 -8.53 8.74
CA GLU A 32 -2.51 -8.98 9.99
C GLU A 32 -2.51 -10.51 10.10
N LYS A 33 -2.88 -11.23 9.04
CA LYS A 33 -2.81 -12.71 9.03
C LYS A 33 -1.39 -13.23 9.26
N LEU A 34 -0.39 -12.62 8.64
CA LEU A 34 1.01 -13.01 8.84
C LEU A 34 1.47 -12.68 10.26
N GLU A 35 1.04 -11.56 10.82
CA GLU A 35 1.35 -11.19 12.20
C GLU A 35 0.74 -12.18 13.20
N LEU A 36 -0.52 -12.60 13.00
CA LEU A 36 -1.15 -13.64 13.81
C LEU A 36 -0.40 -14.97 13.69
N TRP A 37 -0.04 -15.37 12.47
CA TRP A 37 0.77 -16.57 12.26
C TRP A 37 2.11 -16.50 13.00
N VAL A 38 2.81 -15.34 12.98
CA VAL A 38 4.04 -15.15 13.75
C VAL A 38 3.78 -15.22 15.25
N LYS A 39 2.70 -14.62 15.74
CA LYS A 39 2.34 -14.66 17.15
C LYS A 39 2.08 -16.08 17.64
N ASP A 40 1.46 -16.92 16.81
CA ASP A 40 1.10 -18.29 17.15
C ASP A 40 2.29 -19.26 17.05
N ASN A 41 3.12 -19.15 16.01
CA ASN A 41 4.26 -20.04 15.79
C ASN A 41 5.54 -19.59 16.50
N TYR A 42 5.72 -18.28 16.68
CA TYR A 42 6.93 -17.66 17.22
C TYR A 42 6.60 -16.63 18.33
N PRO A 43 5.93 -17.06 19.43
CA PRO A 43 5.46 -16.15 20.47
C PRO A 43 6.59 -15.40 21.18
N ASP A 44 7.77 -16.01 21.29
CA ASP A 44 8.94 -15.38 21.94
C ASP A 44 9.46 -14.20 21.12
N ILE A 45 9.55 -14.38 19.80
CA ILE A 45 9.93 -13.33 18.86
C ILE A 45 8.89 -12.21 18.89
N TYR A 46 7.60 -12.56 18.85
CA TYR A 46 6.54 -11.56 18.90
C TYR A 46 6.58 -10.72 20.20
N LYS A 47 6.92 -11.34 21.33
CA LYS A 47 7.09 -10.62 22.61
C LYS A 47 8.30 -9.69 22.63
N THR A 48 9.33 -9.93 21.82
CA THR A 48 10.49 -9.01 21.70
C THR A 48 10.14 -7.69 21.03
N LEU A 49 9.01 -7.62 20.31
CA LEU A 49 8.57 -6.39 19.68
C LEU A 49 8.09 -5.37 20.73
N PRO A 50 8.38 -4.07 20.58
CA PRO A 50 7.82 -3.00 21.41
C PRO A 50 6.29 -3.10 21.56
N TRP A 51 5.77 -2.87 22.77
CA TRP A 51 4.32 -2.95 23.05
C TRP A 51 3.47 -2.03 22.15
N PHE A 52 3.99 -0.84 21.83
CA PHE A 52 3.35 0.13 20.95
C PHE A 52 3.22 -0.41 19.51
N GLN A 53 4.19 -1.21 19.05
CA GLN A 53 4.11 -1.85 17.74
C GLN A 53 3.07 -2.97 17.71
N ARG A 54 2.90 -3.67 18.83
CA ARG A 54 1.89 -4.72 19.00
C ARG A 54 0.45 -4.21 19.14
N LYS A 55 0.26 -2.93 19.51
CA LYS A 55 -1.06 -2.40 19.92
C LYS A 55 -1.55 -1.19 19.10
N LEU A 56 -0.64 -0.39 18.55
CA LEU A 56 -0.97 0.93 17.98
C LEU A 56 -0.45 1.13 16.55
N LEU A 57 0.53 0.36 16.09
CA LEU A 57 1.04 0.45 14.71
C LEU A 57 0.41 -0.64 13.82
N LYS A 58 0.39 -0.36 12.52
CA LYS A 58 -0.02 -1.35 11.50
C LYS A 58 0.85 -2.59 11.57
N SER A 59 0.24 -3.76 11.45
CA SER A 59 0.87 -5.09 11.42
C SER A 59 2.11 -5.19 10.53
N GLU A 60 2.14 -4.43 9.44
CA GLU A 60 3.29 -4.36 8.55
C GLU A 60 4.58 -3.88 9.24
N VAL A 61 4.50 -2.94 10.19
CA VAL A 61 5.67 -2.39 10.88
C VAL A 61 6.35 -3.45 11.75
N SER A 62 5.55 -4.25 12.45
CA SER A 62 6.01 -5.40 13.22
C SER A 62 6.74 -6.41 12.33
N LEU A 63 6.17 -6.72 11.16
CA LEU A 63 6.75 -7.66 10.19
C LEU A 63 8.06 -7.16 9.56
N VAL A 64 8.16 -5.86 9.28
CA VAL A 64 9.40 -5.24 8.77
C VAL A 64 10.54 -5.43 9.77
N ILE A 65 10.29 -5.28 11.06
CA ILE A 65 11.33 -5.43 12.09
C ILE A 65 11.75 -6.90 12.21
N ILE A 66 10.78 -7.82 12.22
CA ILE A 66 11.04 -9.27 12.24
C ILE A 66 11.94 -9.67 11.07
N ASN A 67 11.59 -9.23 9.85
CA ASN A 67 12.35 -9.51 8.64
C ASN A 67 13.74 -8.85 8.64
N THR A 68 13.83 -7.57 9.04
CA THR A 68 15.09 -6.80 9.03
C THR A 68 16.11 -7.37 10.02
N LYS A 69 15.65 -7.78 11.20
CA LYS A 69 16.49 -8.41 12.21
C LYS A 69 16.68 -9.92 11.98
N LYS A 70 16.10 -10.48 10.90
CA LYS A 70 16.09 -11.92 10.61
C LYS A 70 15.75 -12.76 11.84
N LEU A 71 14.73 -12.35 12.59
CA LEU A 71 14.38 -13.03 13.85
C LEU A 71 13.80 -14.41 13.59
N ILE A 72 13.18 -14.61 12.42
CA ILE A 72 12.61 -15.87 11.97
C ILE A 72 13.45 -16.37 10.80
N ASP A 73 13.96 -17.60 10.91
CA ASP A 73 14.65 -18.30 9.82
C ASP A 73 13.72 -19.38 9.25
N ASP A 74 12.65 -18.92 8.59
CA ASP A 74 11.58 -19.77 8.06
C ASP A 74 11.22 -19.32 6.64
N ASN A 75 11.31 -20.25 5.69
CA ASN A 75 11.00 -19.98 4.29
C ASN A 75 9.53 -19.57 4.08
N ASP A 76 8.60 -20.13 4.85
CA ASP A 76 7.16 -19.83 4.75
C ASP A 76 6.90 -18.38 5.16
N PHE A 77 7.58 -17.91 6.22
CA PHE A 77 7.53 -16.52 6.63
C PHE A 77 8.02 -15.60 5.50
N TYR A 78 9.18 -15.87 4.90
CA TYR A 78 9.75 -15.04 3.84
C TYR A 78 8.88 -15.05 2.56
N GLU A 79 8.22 -16.16 2.25
CA GLU A 79 7.29 -16.23 1.14
C GLU A 79 6.04 -15.38 1.42
N MET A 80 5.39 -15.56 2.56
CA MET A 80 4.22 -14.78 2.94
C MET A 80 4.53 -13.28 3.05
N TYR A 81 5.69 -12.93 3.61
CA TYR A 81 6.15 -11.54 3.70
C TYR A 81 6.36 -10.92 2.32
N ARG A 82 6.97 -11.66 1.37
CA ARG A 82 7.09 -11.22 -0.03
C ARG A 82 5.73 -11.01 -0.68
N GLN A 83 4.74 -11.86 -0.38
CA GLN A 83 3.39 -11.67 -0.88
C GLN A 83 2.75 -10.38 -0.34
N VAL A 84 2.92 -10.06 0.96
CA VAL A 84 2.48 -8.78 1.54
C VAL A 84 3.17 -7.61 0.82
N LYS A 85 4.50 -7.69 0.63
CA LYS A 85 5.28 -6.66 -0.07
C LYS A 85 4.93 -6.52 -1.55
N SER A 86 4.42 -7.56 -2.21
CA SER A 86 3.98 -7.45 -3.60
C SER A 86 2.84 -6.45 -3.81
N PHE A 87 2.06 -6.17 -2.77
CA PHE A 87 1.00 -5.16 -2.82
C PHE A 87 1.55 -3.73 -2.87
N ASP A 88 2.75 -3.47 -2.36
CA ASP A 88 3.40 -2.16 -2.44
C ASP A 88 3.49 -1.71 -3.90
N LYS A 89 3.95 -2.60 -4.77
CA LYS A 89 4.05 -2.32 -6.20
C LYS A 89 2.69 -1.96 -6.81
N LYS A 90 1.62 -2.65 -6.43
CA LYS A 90 0.26 -2.39 -6.94
C LYS A 90 -0.27 -1.06 -6.46
N ILE A 91 -0.04 -0.73 -5.19
CA ILE A 91 -0.41 0.56 -4.60
C ILE A 91 0.33 1.69 -5.31
N TYR A 92 1.66 1.57 -5.49
CA TYR A 92 2.46 2.56 -6.18
C TYR A 92 2.03 2.78 -7.63
N ILE A 93 1.67 1.72 -8.36
CA ILE A 93 1.13 1.85 -9.72
C ILE A 93 -0.17 2.65 -9.71
N GLY A 94 -1.10 2.33 -8.80
CA GLY A 94 -2.35 3.07 -8.67
C GLY A 94 -2.12 4.56 -8.37
N VAL A 95 -1.23 4.86 -7.42
CA VAL A 95 -0.86 6.23 -7.07
C VAL A 95 -0.18 6.95 -8.24
N ALA A 96 0.75 6.29 -8.94
CA ALA A 96 1.45 6.87 -10.08
C ALA A 96 0.49 7.24 -11.23
N ILE A 97 -0.47 6.38 -11.55
CA ILE A 97 -1.50 6.67 -12.57
C ILE A 97 -2.38 7.85 -12.12
N GLY A 98 -2.73 7.92 -10.84
CA GLY A 98 -3.45 9.07 -10.26
C GLY A 98 -2.68 10.38 -10.43
N ILE A 99 -1.38 10.39 -10.09
CA ILE A 99 -0.51 11.57 -10.24
C ILE A 99 -0.38 11.99 -11.70
N LEU A 100 -0.15 11.04 -12.61
CA LEU A 100 -0.06 11.32 -14.04
C LEU A 100 -1.35 11.94 -14.59
N SER A 101 -2.50 11.50 -14.08
CA SER A 101 -3.81 12.06 -14.46
C SER A 101 -3.94 13.52 -14.01
N ILE A 102 -3.44 13.87 -12.81
CA ILE A 102 -3.41 15.26 -12.32
C ILE A 102 -2.48 16.13 -13.16
N VAL A 103 -1.27 15.65 -13.45
CA VAL A 103 -0.29 16.37 -14.29
C VAL A 103 -0.90 16.64 -15.67
N PHE A 104 -1.60 15.66 -16.25
CA PHE A 104 -2.29 15.84 -17.52
C PHE A 104 -3.39 16.91 -17.46
N ILE A 105 -4.19 16.94 -16.38
CA ILE A 105 -5.22 17.98 -16.17
C ILE A 105 -4.56 19.37 -16.09
N ILE A 106 -3.47 19.52 -15.33
CA ILE A 106 -2.75 20.80 -15.17
C ILE A 106 -2.12 21.27 -16.49
N LEU A 107 -1.48 20.36 -17.23
CA LEU A 107 -0.88 20.71 -18.51
C LEU A 107 -1.93 21.10 -19.55
N THR A 108 -3.05 20.37 -19.61
CA THR A 108 -4.14 20.70 -20.53
C THR A 108 -4.83 22.01 -20.15
N SER A 109 -4.97 22.34 -18.87
CA SER A 109 -5.49 23.66 -18.47
C SER A 109 -4.53 24.81 -18.82
N HIS A 110 -3.22 24.61 -18.60
CA HIS A 110 -2.21 25.65 -18.81
C HIS A 110 -1.84 25.90 -20.28
N PHE A 111 -1.82 24.86 -21.14
CA PHE A 111 -1.46 25.01 -22.56
C PHE A 111 -2.63 25.38 -23.47
N LEU A 112 -3.87 25.01 -23.10
CA LEU A 112 -5.05 25.32 -23.92
C LEU A 112 -5.71 26.65 -23.53
N GLY A 113 -5.19 27.37 -22.52
CA GLY A 113 -5.80 28.61 -22.02
C GLY A 113 -7.16 28.38 -21.37
N TRP A 114 -7.36 27.21 -20.77
CA TRP A 114 -8.62 26.85 -20.15
C TRP A 114 -8.60 27.32 -18.70
N ASP A 115 -9.08 28.55 -18.50
CA ASP A 115 -9.49 29.02 -17.18
C ASP A 115 -10.53 28.03 -16.62
N ILE A 116 -10.21 27.44 -15.47
CA ILE A 116 -11.06 26.50 -14.71
C ILE A 116 -12.34 27.21 -14.27
#